data_AF-A0A932Y452-F1
#
_entry.id   AF-A0A932Y452-F1
#
_cell.length_a   1.000
_cell.length_b   1.000
_cell.length_c   1.000
_cell.angle_alpha   90.00
_cell.angle_beta   90.00
_cell.angle_gamma   90.00
#
_symmetry.space_group_name_H-M   'P 1'
#
loop_
_entity.id
_entity.type
_entity.pdbx_description
1 polymer ?
#
loop_
_entity_poly.entity_id
_entity_poly.type
_entity_poly.pdbx_seq_one_letter_code
_entity_poly.pdbx_strand_id
1 'polypeptide(L)' 'MPDTKLKDLSKFLDIKVKPSEFLKEQRRRMGVTLAHVSQLTGIAVPNLSAIESGKRPIGIATAKKLAKALKIHYKVFV' A
#
# COMPACT_ATOMS: atom_id res chain seq x y z
N MET A 1 8.33 -11.95 -20.80
CA MET A 1 7.81 -11.46 -19.51
C MET A 1 7.22 -10.08 -19.73
N PRO A 2 5.91 -9.83 -19.53
CA PRO A 2 5.31 -8.56 -19.90
C PRO A 2 5.24 -7.60 -18.71
N ASP A 3 6.38 -7.16 -18.18
CA ASP A 3 6.45 -6.17 -17.10
C ASP A 3 6.54 -4.70 -17.61
N THR A 4 6.44 -4.49 -18.93
CA THR A 4 6.63 -3.16 -19.53
C THR A 4 5.34 -2.34 -19.60
N LYS A 5 4.15 -2.94 -19.53
CA LYS A 5 2.88 -2.22 -19.77
C LYS A 5 2.33 -1.41 -18.59
N LEU A 6 2.80 -1.64 -17.36
CA LEU A 6 2.26 -0.97 -16.18
C LEU A 6 2.85 0.42 -15.92
N LYS A 7 4.10 0.65 -16.32
CA LYS A 7 4.81 1.94 -16.12
C LYS A 7 4.30 3.04 -17.05
N ASP A 8 3.78 2.66 -18.21
CA ASP A 8 3.28 3.60 -19.21
C ASP A 8 1.88 4.12 -18.84
N LEU A 9 1.02 3.29 -18.25
CA LEU A 9 -0.37 3.67 -17.96
C LEU A 9 -0.50 4.80 -16.90
N SER A 10 0.42 4.86 -15.94
CA SER A 10 0.47 5.94 -14.95
C SER A 10 0.82 7.31 -15.56
N LYS A 11 1.46 7.32 -16.74
CA LYS A 11 1.90 8.53 -17.43
C LYS A 11 0.76 9.20 -18.22
N PHE A 12 -0.29 8.46 -18.53
CA PHE A 12 -1.43 8.93 -19.35
C PHE A 12 -2.65 9.37 -18.54
N LEU A 13 -2.69 9.06 -17.23
CA LEU A 13 -3.90 9.30 -16.43
C LEU A 13 -3.81 10.51 -15.48
N ASP A 14 -2.62 11.04 -15.20
CA ASP A 14 -2.41 12.14 -14.24
C ASP A 14 -3.13 11.92 -12.89
N ILE A 15 -3.43 10.66 -12.55
CA ILE A 15 -4.07 10.29 -11.30
C ILE A 15 -2.95 10.16 -10.26
N LYS A 16 -2.77 11.20 -9.46
CA LYS A 16 -1.93 11.15 -8.27
C LYS A 16 -2.60 10.29 -7.20
N VAL A 17 -2.49 8.96 -7.32
CA VAL A 17 -3.01 8.02 -6.32
C VAL A 17 -2.26 8.23 -5.01
N LYS A 18 -3.00 8.49 -3.93
CA LYS A 18 -2.38 8.65 -2.60
C LYS A 18 -1.90 7.29 -2.09
N PRO A 19 -0.74 7.20 -1.41
CA PRO A 19 -0.26 5.97 -0.78
C PRO A 19 -1.30 5.28 0.13
N SER A 20 -2.13 6.05 0.83
CA SER A 20 -3.22 5.57 1.68
C SER A 20 -4.32 4.84 0.90
N GLU A 21 -4.73 5.41 -0.24
CA GLU A 21 -5.75 4.83 -1.12
C GLU A 21 -5.22 3.59 -1.82
N PHE A 22 -3.97 3.66 -2.29
CA PHE A 22 -3.28 2.52 -2.88
C PHE A 22 -3.18 1.35 -1.88
N LEU A 23 -2.77 1.60 -0.63
CA LEU A 23 -2.71 0.57 0.41
C LEU A 23 -4.07 -0.14 0.60
N LYS A 24 -5.13 0.66 0.75
CA LYS A 24 -6.49 0.17 0.95
C LYS A 24 -6.96 -0.70 -0.21
N GLU A 25 -6.70 -0.25 -1.43
CA GLU A 25 -7.09 -0.95 -2.64
C GLU A 25 -6.29 -2.24 -2.85
N GLN A 26 -4.97 -2.22 -2.64
CA GLN A 26 -4.15 -3.43 -2.70
C GLN A 26 -4.60 -4.47 -1.66
N ARG A 27 -4.88 -4.03 -0.42
CA ARG A 27 -5.39 -4.91 0.63
C ARG A 27 -6.71 -5.57 0.22
N ARG A 28 -7.63 -4.81 -0.36
CA ARG A 28 -8.93 -5.31 -0.87
C ARG A 28 -8.75 -6.30 -2.01
N ARG A 29 -7.87 -6.02 -2.97
CA ARG A 29 -7.53 -6.93 -4.08
C ARG A 29 -6.95 -8.26 -3.60
N MET A 30 -6.19 -8.24 -2.52
CA MET A 30 -5.68 -9.44 -1.88
C MET A 30 -6.72 -10.15 -0.99
N GLY A 31 -7.90 -9.57 -0.78
CA GLY A 31 -8.96 -10.17 0.04
C GLY A 31 -8.64 -10.24 1.54
N VAL A 32 -7.67 -9.47 2.04
CA VAL A 32 -7.22 -9.56 3.45
C VAL A 32 -7.79 -8.45 4.32
N THR A 33 -8.00 -8.73 5.60
CA THR A 33 -8.49 -7.75 6.58
C THR A 33 -7.35 -6.91 7.16
N LEU A 34 -7.68 -5.78 7.82
CA LEU A 34 -6.69 -5.01 8.57
C LEU A 34 -6.07 -5.82 9.72
N ALA A 35 -6.84 -6.72 10.34
CA ALA A 35 -6.33 -7.63 11.36
C ALA A 35 -5.28 -8.60 10.79
N HIS A 36 -5.51 -9.12 9.58
CA HIS A 36 -4.53 -9.98 8.92
C HIS A 36 -3.25 -9.21 8.56
N VAL A 37 -3.37 -7.99 8.01
CA VAL A 37 -2.19 -7.14 7.74
C VAL A 37 -1.45 -6.79 9.04
N SER A 38 -2.17 -6.57 10.13
CA SER A 38 -1.58 -6.36 11.46
C SER A 38 -0.76 -7.56 11.90
N GLN A 39 -1.24 -8.79 11.71
CA GLN A 39 -0.49 -10.01 12.01
C GLN A 39 0.77 -10.14 11.17
N LEU A 40 0.71 -9.82 9.87
CA LEU A 40 1.85 -9.92 8.95
C LEU A 40 2.93 -8.86 9.20
N THR A 41 2.54 -7.67 9.66
CA THR A 41 3.44 -6.49 9.74
C THR A 41 3.83 -6.12 11.16
N GLY A 42 3.11 -6.61 12.17
CA GLY A 42 3.18 -6.14 13.55
C GLY A 42 2.68 -4.70 13.75
N ILE A 43 2.01 -4.10 12.76
CA ILE A 43 1.44 -2.75 12.87
C ILE A 43 0.01 -2.87 13.40
N ALA A 44 -0.27 -2.25 14.55
CA ALA A 44 -1.60 -2.30 15.16
C ALA A 44 -2.72 -1.85 14.20
N VAL A 45 -3.87 -2.53 14.26
CA VAL A 45 -5.05 -2.24 13.42
C VAL A 45 -5.48 -0.76 13.43
N PRO A 46 -5.51 -0.04 14.58
CA PRO A 46 -5.84 1.39 14.58
C PRO A 46 -4.86 2.24 13.76
N ASN A 47 -3.57 1.88 13.76
CA ASN A 47 -2.56 2.57 12.94
C ASN A 47 -2.78 2.28 11.45
N LEU A 48 -3.07 1.03 11.08
CA LEU A 48 -3.38 0.69 9.68
C LEU A 48 -4.63 1.41 9.18
N SER A 49 -5.68 1.50 10.01
CA SER A 49 -6.89 2.26 9.71
C SER A 49 -6.61 3.77 9.54
N ALA A 50 -5.81 4.36 10.42
CA ALA A 50 -5.37 5.75 10.30
C ALA A 50 -4.54 6.00 9.03
N ILE A 51 -3.72 5.03 8.61
CA ILE A 51 -2.96 5.08 7.36
C ILE A 51 -3.90 5.00 6.16
N GLU A 52 -4.82 4.02 6.09
CA GLU A 52 -5.76 3.86 4.96
C GLU A 52 -6.72 5.04 4.81
N SER A 53 -7.01 5.75 5.90
CA SER A 53 -7.81 6.98 5.88
C SER A 53 -7.00 8.24 5.62
N GLY A 54 -5.67 8.14 5.46
CA GLY A 54 -4.79 9.29 5.22
C GLY A 54 -4.53 10.18 6.45
N LYS A 55 -5.09 9.84 7.62
CA LYS A 55 -4.86 10.54 8.89
C LYS A 55 -3.44 10.35 9.41
N ARG A 56 -2.76 9.29 8.99
CA ARG A 56 -1.38 8.98 9.36
C ARG A 56 -0.52 8.79 8.10
N PRO A 57 0.61 9.51 7.96
CA PRO A 57 1.53 9.29 6.84
C PRO A 57 2.27 7.96 6.96
N ILE A 58 2.73 7.42 5.82
CA ILE A 58 3.53 6.20 5.75
C ILE A 58 5.01 6.58 5.75
N GLY A 59 5.71 6.35 6.87
CA GLY A 59 7.17 6.48 6.92
C GLY A 59 7.88 5.29 6.26
N ILE A 60 9.17 5.46 5.92
CA ILE A 60 9.99 4.45 5.20
C ILE A 60 9.98 3.08 5.90
N ALA A 61 10.10 3.03 7.23
CA ALA A 61 10.08 1.78 7.99
C ALA A 61 8.74 1.04 7.85
N THR A 62 7.64 1.78 7.94
CA THR A 62 6.27 1.26 7.73
C THR A 62 6.07 0.82 6.28
N ALA A 63 6.54 1.62 5.32
CA ALA A 63 6.48 1.30 3.89
C ALA A 63 7.15 -0.04 3.59
N LYS A 64 8.35 -0.30 4.16
CA LYS A 64 9.05 -1.58 3.99
C LYS A 64 8.28 -2.77 4.57
N LYS A 65 7.67 -2.61 5.75
CA LYS A 65 6.85 -3.67 6.38
C LYS A 65 5.61 -3.99 5.54
N LEU A 66 4.88 -2.96 5.11
CA LEU A 66 3.70 -3.09 4.25
C LEU A 66 4.06 -3.71 2.90
N ALA A 67 5.14 -3.25 2.28
CA ALA A 67 5.64 -3.77 1.01
C ALA A 67 5.96 -5.27 1.07
N LYS A 68 6.61 -5.72 2.15
CA LYS A 68 6.89 -7.14 2.38
C LYS A 68 5.60 -7.94 2.55
N ALA A 69 4.65 -7.46 3.34
CA ALA A 69 3.37 -8.16 3.57
C ALA A 69 2.50 -8.25 2.31
N LEU A 70 2.53 -7.22 1.48
CA LEU A 70 1.72 -7.11 0.26
C LEU A 70 2.45 -7.57 -1.01
N LYS A 71 3.70 -8.02 -0.88
CA LYS A 71 4.56 -8.50 -2.00
C LYS A 71 4.71 -7.46 -3.12
N ILE A 72 4.94 -6.20 -2.75
CA ILE A 72 5.14 -5.07 -3.68
C ILE A 72 6.41 -4.29 -3.33
N HIS A 73 6.81 -3.34 -4.19
CA HIS A 73 7.98 -2.51 -3.94
C HIS A 73 7.64 -1.30 -3.04
N TYR A 74 8.43 -1.03 -1.99
CA TYR A 74 8.10 0.00 -0.99
C TYR A 74 8.01 1.44 -1.54
N LYS A 75 8.68 1.72 -2.67
CA LYS A 75 8.63 3.04 -3.36
C LYS A 75 7.25 3.44 -3.85
N VAL A 76 6.26 2.55 -3.86
CA VAL A 76 4.87 2.94 -4.15
C VAL A 76 4.25 3.78 -3.03
N PHE A 77 4.84 3.77 -1.83
CA PHE A 77 4.33 4.49 -0.67
C PHE A 77 5.08 5.79 -0.33
N VAL A 78 6.21 6.07 -0.99
CA VAL A 78 7.13 7.17 -0.67
C VAL A 78 7.49 7.99 -1.89
#